data_AF-A0A268S4P8-F1
#
_entry.id   AF-A0A268S4P8-F1
#
_cell.length_a   1.000
_cell.length_b   1.000
_cell.length_c   1.000
_cell.angle_alpha   90.00
_cell.angle_beta   90.00
_cell.angle_gamma   90.00
#
_symmetry.space_group_name_H-M   'P 1'
#
loop_
_entity.id
_entity.type
_entity.pdbx_description
1 polymer ?
#
loop_
_entity_poly.entity_id
_entity_poly.type
_entity_poly.pdbx_seq_one_letter_code
_entity_poly.pdbx_strand_id
1 'polypeptide(L)'
;MGFAFMVVAFVFVLGAAIGGIVATMKFVPPILGLSVSSISFFFFAYVGMFLALVGPNWLGLRFLDIVIAMCSFLFIIALFRSYHPTCGYRPGVSPVGFIAAILFFLMGVQWGTAGFGTFFTLGMAILFTGSVFLGVLLYNTILGWLRNVYIAAFLPLISFLFIAVLKLI
;
A
#
# COMPACT_ATOMS: atom_id res chain seq x y z
N MET A 1 19.67 7.03 -8.99
CA MET A 1 18.40 7.37 -9.65
C MET A 1 17.40 6.21 -9.65
N GLY A 2 17.80 4.96 -9.91
CA GLY A 2 16.86 3.82 -9.91
C GLY A 2 16.12 3.52 -8.60
N PHE A 3 16.78 3.67 -7.45
CA PHE A 3 16.16 3.39 -6.13
C PHE A 3 14.95 4.29 -5.83
N ALA A 4 15.11 5.62 -5.98
CA ALA A 4 14.04 6.57 -5.73
C ALA A 4 12.85 6.33 -6.67
N PHE A 5 13.12 6.02 -7.94
CA PHE A 5 12.08 5.67 -8.90
C PHE A 5 11.31 4.41 -8.49
N MET A 6 11.99 3.36 -8.04
CA MET A 6 11.34 2.14 -7.53
C MET A 6 10.49 2.42 -6.29
N VAL A 7 10.96 3.23 -5.35
CA VAL A 7 10.18 3.63 -4.17
C VAL A 7 8.90 4.37 -4.59
N VAL A 8 9.03 5.36 -5.49
CA VAL A 8 7.88 6.14 -6.00
C VAL A 8 6.86 5.21 -6.68
N ALA A 9 7.32 4.35 -7.58
CA ALA A 9 6.46 3.42 -8.31
C ALA A 9 5.76 2.43 -7.36
N PHE A 10 6.48 1.96 -6.33
CA PHE A 10 5.92 1.08 -5.32
C PHE A 10 4.84 1.78 -4.49
N VAL A 11 5.08 3.01 -4.00
CA VAL A 11 4.08 3.80 -3.28
C VAL A 11 2.85 4.04 -4.15
N PHE A 12 3.05 4.38 -5.42
CA PHE A 12 1.96 4.63 -6.37
C PHE A 12 1.07 3.40 -6.56
N VAL A 13 1.64 2.22 -6.80
CA VAL A 13 0.83 1.02 -7.06
C VAL A 13 0.26 0.42 -5.78
N LEU A 14 0.99 0.48 -4.66
CA LEU A 14 0.43 0.16 -3.35
C LEU A 14 -0.82 1.01 -3.07
N GLY A 15 -0.74 2.33 -3.29
CA GLY A 15 -1.88 3.22 -3.07
C GLY A 15 -3.02 2.96 -4.05
N ALA A 16 -2.74 2.74 -5.34
CA ALA A 16 -3.76 2.33 -6.31
C ALA A 16 -4.45 1.01 -5.93
N ALA A 17 -3.68 0.03 -5.42
CA ALA A 17 -4.20 -1.25 -4.95
C ALA A 17 -5.12 -1.09 -3.74
N ILE A 18 -4.71 -0.29 -2.75
CA ILE A 18 -5.52 0.04 -1.56
C ILE A 18 -6.76 0.83 -1.96
N GLY A 19 -6.66 1.75 -2.92
CA GLY A 19 -7.82 2.45 -3.48
C GLY A 19 -8.85 1.51 -4.09
N GLY A 20 -8.40 0.52 -4.87
CA GLY A 20 -9.28 -0.54 -5.38
C GLY A 20 -9.95 -1.35 -4.27
N ILE A 21 -9.23 -1.69 -3.20
CA ILE A 21 -9.77 -2.40 -2.04
C ILE A 21 -10.81 -1.54 -1.30
N VAL A 22 -10.53 -0.26 -1.07
CA VAL A 22 -11.49 0.66 -0.43
C VAL A 22 -12.78 0.76 -1.25
N ALA A 23 -12.67 0.83 -2.58
CA ALA A 23 -13.84 0.91 -3.47
C ALA A 23 -14.70 -0.38 -3.47
N THR A 24 -14.11 -1.54 -3.11
CA THR A 24 -14.86 -2.80 -2.97
C THR A 24 -15.60 -2.94 -1.63
N MET A 25 -15.32 -2.08 -0.63
CA MET A 25 -15.98 -2.12 0.67
C MET A 25 -17.39 -1.55 0.58
N LYS A 26 -18.41 -2.41 0.58
CA LYS A 26 -19.81 -1.98 0.43
C LYS A 26 -20.37 -1.20 1.63
N PHE A 27 -19.80 -1.41 2.81
CA PHE A 27 -20.34 -0.88 4.08
C PHE A 27 -19.60 0.37 4.59
N VAL A 28 -18.53 0.80 3.93
CA VAL A 28 -17.72 1.94 4.36
C VAL A 28 -17.77 2.99 3.27
N PRO A 29 -18.13 4.25 3.58
CA PRO A 29 -18.12 5.31 2.59
C PRO A 29 -16.67 5.52 2.08
N PRO A 30 -16.45 5.64 0.75
CA PRO A 30 -15.11 5.69 0.17
C PRO A 30 -14.22 6.81 0.75
N ILE A 31 -14.81 7.95 1.11
CA ILE A 31 -14.09 9.07 1.75
C ILE A 31 -13.48 8.67 3.11
N LEU A 32 -14.19 7.88 3.92
CA LEU A 32 -13.65 7.40 5.19
C LEU A 32 -12.51 6.42 4.96
N GLY A 33 -12.65 5.49 4.01
CA GLY A 33 -11.57 4.56 3.67
C GLY A 33 -10.31 5.27 3.16
N LEU A 34 -10.49 6.28 2.30
CA LEU A 34 -9.40 7.09 1.77
C LEU A 34 -8.68 7.86 2.88
N SER A 35 -9.41 8.63 3.69
CA SER A 35 -8.81 9.43 4.77
C SER A 35 -8.07 8.57 5.80
N VAL A 36 -8.66 7.45 6.24
CA VAL A 36 -8.02 6.53 7.18
C VAL A 36 -6.76 5.91 6.58
N SER A 37 -6.79 5.48 5.31
CA SER A 37 -5.61 4.92 4.64
C SER A 37 -4.48 5.94 4.46
N SER A 38 -4.80 7.18 4.11
CA SER A 38 -3.81 8.25 3.95
C SER A 38 -3.18 8.69 5.28
N ILE A 39 -4.00 8.87 6.32
CA ILE A 39 -3.52 9.28 7.65
C ILE A 39 -2.66 8.17 8.25
N SER A 40 -3.10 6.91 8.14
CA SER A 40 -2.32 5.77 8.64
C SER A 40 -1.00 5.63 7.87
N PHE A 41 -1.00 5.76 6.54
CA PHE A 41 0.24 5.76 5.75
C PHE A 41 1.20 6.84 6.23
N PHE A 42 0.74 8.09 6.34
CA PHE A 42 1.57 9.18 6.80
C PHE A 42 2.15 8.92 8.20
N PHE A 43 1.31 8.51 9.15
CA PHE A 43 1.73 8.27 10.52
C PHE A 43 2.78 7.16 10.62
N PHE A 44 2.50 5.98 10.06
CA PHE A 44 3.42 4.84 10.15
C PHE A 44 4.72 5.08 9.37
N ALA A 45 4.63 5.67 8.19
CA ALA A 45 5.81 5.91 7.37
C ALA A 45 6.69 7.03 7.93
N TYR A 46 6.09 8.04 8.58
CA TYR A 46 6.84 9.06 9.33
C TYR A 46 7.56 8.45 10.53
N VAL A 47 6.87 7.64 11.34
CA VAL A 47 7.47 6.93 12.49
C VAL A 47 8.62 6.02 12.02
N GLY A 48 8.44 5.28 10.92
CA GLY A 48 9.49 4.45 10.32
C GLY A 48 10.72 5.24 9.89
N MET A 49 10.51 6.39 9.24
CA MET A 49 11.62 7.29 8.84
C MET A 49 12.40 7.80 10.06
N PHE A 50 11.70 8.26 11.10
CA PHE A 50 12.36 8.72 12.34
C PHE A 50 13.19 7.63 12.98
N LEU A 51 12.66 6.41 13.05
CA LEU A 51 13.36 5.28 13.64
C LEU A 51 14.62 4.91 12.84
N ALA A 52 14.57 5.01 11.51
CA ALA A 52 15.73 4.78 10.66
C ALA A 52 16.82 5.86 10.79
N LEU A 53 16.44 7.12 11.02
CA LEU A 53 17.39 8.23 11.18
C LEU A 53 18.10 8.20 12.55
N VAL A 54 17.42 7.71 13.59
CA VAL A 54 17.98 7.60 14.96
C VAL A 54 18.62 6.24 15.21
N GLY A 55 18.18 5.20 14.51
CA GLY A 55 18.63 3.84 14.67
C GLY A 55 20.02 3.56 14.07
N PRO A 56 20.64 2.43 14.44
CA PRO A 56 21.91 2.01 13.85
C PRO A 56 21.76 1.73 12.35
N ASN A 57 22.65 2.29 11.52
CA ASN A 57 22.74 2.10 10.06
C ASN A 57 23.05 0.66 9.59
N TRP A 58 22.90 -0.34 10.46
CA TRP A 58 23.23 -1.75 10.17
C TRP A 58 22.20 -2.47 9.31
N LEU A 59 20.97 -1.94 9.18
CA LEU A 59 19.98 -2.50 8.27
C LEU A 59 20.36 -2.17 6.81
N GLY A 60 20.97 -3.13 6.12
CA GLY A 60 21.27 -3.00 4.70
C GLY A 60 20.00 -2.83 3.87
N LEU A 61 20.02 -1.87 2.92
CA LEU A 61 18.89 -1.55 2.04
C LEU A 61 18.28 -2.79 1.36
N ARG A 62 19.13 -3.73 0.93
CA ARG A 62 18.70 -4.99 0.29
C ARG A 62 17.94 -5.93 1.23
N PHE A 63 18.28 -5.95 2.51
CA PHE A 63 17.55 -6.77 3.48
C PHE A 63 16.13 -6.21 3.69
N LEU A 64 16.00 -4.89 3.76
CA LEU A 64 14.69 -4.22 3.83
C LEU A 64 13.83 -4.50 2.59
N ASP A 65 14.42 -4.54 1.39
CA ASP A 65 13.68 -4.89 0.18
C ASP A 65 13.08 -6.29 0.23
N ILE A 66 13.83 -7.28 0.73
CA ILE A 66 13.35 -8.66 0.90
C ILE A 66 12.21 -8.71 1.92
N VAL A 67 12.35 -8.03 3.06
CA VAL A 67 11.31 -8.03 4.11
C VAL A 67 10.04 -7.34 3.63
N ILE A 68 10.17 -6.24 2.87
CA ILE A 68 9.01 -5.54 2.30
C ILE A 68 8.31 -6.41 1.25
N ALA A 69 9.07 -7.13 0.42
CA ALA A 69 8.50 -8.08 -0.54
C ALA A 69 7.78 -9.25 0.16
N MET A 70 8.35 -9.82 1.24
CA MET A 70 7.66 -10.83 2.02
C MET A 70 6.36 -10.30 2.64
N CYS A 71 6.39 -9.08 3.18
CA CYS A 71 5.21 -8.44 3.75
C CYS A 71 4.15 -8.14 2.69
N SER A 72 4.53 -7.80 1.46
CA SER A 72 3.58 -7.56 0.37
C SER A 72 2.91 -8.86 -0.08
N PHE A 73 3.63 -9.98 -0.12
CA PHE A 73 3.03 -11.30 -0.34
C PHE A 73 2.04 -11.67 0.78
N LEU A 74 2.41 -11.45 2.05
CA LEU A 74 1.50 -11.69 3.18
C LEU A 74 0.25 -10.80 3.10
N PHE A 75 0.40 -9.55 2.65
CA PHE A 75 -0.71 -8.63 2.45
C PHE A 75 -1.67 -9.13 1.37
N ILE A 76 -1.15 -9.61 0.23
CA ILE A 76 -1.95 -10.21 -0.85
C ILE A 76 -2.72 -11.43 -0.33
N ILE A 77 -2.06 -12.34 0.38
CA ILE A 77 -2.70 -13.54 0.94
C ILE A 77 -3.80 -13.15 1.94
N ALA A 78 -3.52 -12.19 2.82
CA ALA A 78 -4.49 -11.70 3.79
C ALA A 78 -5.72 -11.08 3.11
N LEU A 79 -5.52 -10.40 1.97
CA LEU A 79 -6.61 -9.86 1.17
C LEU A 79 -7.47 -10.97 0.55
N PHE A 80 -6.88 -11.96 -0.10
CA PHE A 80 -7.61 -13.11 -0.64
C PHE A 80 -8.47 -13.81 0.44
N ARG A 81 -7.92 -13.99 1.64
CA ARG A 81 -8.63 -14.63 2.75
C ARG A 81 -9.77 -13.76 3.33
N SER A 82 -9.65 -12.45 3.23
CA SER A 82 -10.59 -11.51 3.85
C SER A 82 -11.70 -11.04 2.91
N TYR A 83 -11.61 -11.39 1.62
CA TYR A 83 -12.62 -11.07 0.64
C TYR A 83 -13.83 -12.00 0.78
N HIS A 84 -15.01 -11.41 1.00
CA HIS A 84 -16.27 -12.15 0.97
C HIS A 84 -17.10 -11.68 -0.24
N PRO A 85 -17.57 -12.58 -1.13
CA PRO A 85 -18.22 -12.20 -2.39
C PRO A 85 -19.48 -11.33 -2.19
N THR A 86 -20.26 -11.59 -1.13
CA THR A 86 -21.47 -10.79 -0.83
C THR A 86 -21.16 -9.47 -0.14
N CYS A 87 -20.18 -9.42 0.77
CA CYS A 87 -19.93 -8.28 1.65
C CYS A 87 -18.76 -7.38 1.22
N GLY A 88 -17.95 -7.80 0.24
CA GLY A 88 -16.67 -7.16 -0.06
C GLY A 88 -15.64 -7.41 1.05
N TYR A 89 -14.67 -6.50 1.19
CA TYR A 89 -13.69 -6.56 2.27
C TYR A 89 -14.26 -6.02 3.59
N ARG A 90 -14.00 -6.75 4.68
CA ARG A 90 -14.39 -6.34 6.04
C ARG A 90 -13.16 -5.85 6.83
N PRO A 91 -13.05 -4.55 7.13
CA PRO A 91 -11.87 -3.99 7.82
C PRO A 91 -11.77 -4.41 9.30
N GLY A 92 -12.87 -4.74 9.98
CA GLY A 92 -12.89 -4.96 11.44
C GLY A 92 -12.48 -6.36 11.93
N VAL A 93 -12.36 -7.36 11.06
CA VAL A 93 -12.09 -8.77 11.46
C VAL A 93 -10.81 -9.31 10.81
N SER A 94 -10.22 -8.55 9.89
CA SER A 94 -9.13 -9.03 9.05
C SER A 94 -7.77 -8.47 9.48
N PRO A 95 -6.69 -9.29 9.44
CA PRO A 95 -5.33 -8.85 9.75
C PRO A 95 -4.76 -7.87 8.71
N VAL A 96 -5.52 -7.54 7.67
CA VAL A 96 -5.12 -6.70 6.53
C VAL A 96 -4.64 -5.33 6.98
N GLY A 97 -5.36 -4.68 7.90
CA GLY A 97 -4.97 -3.35 8.40
C GLY A 97 -3.64 -3.36 9.17
N PHE A 98 -3.39 -4.42 9.94
CA PHE A 98 -2.15 -4.58 10.69
C PHE A 98 -0.95 -4.84 9.77
N ILE A 99 -1.13 -5.70 8.76
CA ILE A 99 -0.10 -5.97 7.76
C ILE A 99 0.20 -4.71 6.92
N ALA A 100 -0.84 -3.93 6.58
CA ALA A 100 -0.67 -2.64 5.91
C ALA A 100 0.14 -1.65 6.75
N ALA A 101 -0.15 -1.55 8.05
CA ALA A 101 0.60 -0.68 8.97
C ALA A 101 2.09 -1.06 9.03
N ILE A 102 2.40 -2.36 9.12
CA ILE A 102 3.77 -2.87 9.09
C ILE A 102 4.45 -2.51 7.75
N LEU A 103 3.75 -2.70 6.63
CA LEU A 103 4.27 -2.33 5.32
C LEU A 103 4.60 -0.83 5.23
N PHE A 104 3.69 0.04 5.67
CA PHE A 104 3.90 1.49 5.64
C PHE A 104 5.08 1.90 6.53
N PHE A 105 5.19 1.27 7.71
CA PHE A 105 6.31 1.48 8.62
C PHE A 105 7.64 1.06 7.99
N LEU A 106 7.73 -0.15 7.42
CA LEU A 106 8.95 -0.65 6.78
C LEU A 106 9.37 0.20 5.58
N MET A 107 8.42 0.74 4.81
CA MET A 107 8.71 1.70 3.74
C MET A 107 9.31 2.99 4.31
N GLY A 108 8.75 3.50 5.41
CA GLY A 108 9.30 4.60 6.20
C GLY A 108 10.77 4.38 6.57
N VAL A 109 11.06 3.20 7.13
CA VAL A 109 12.42 2.80 7.51
C VAL A 109 13.33 2.77 6.28
N GLN A 110 12.86 2.19 5.17
CA GLN A 110 13.65 2.02 3.97
C GLN A 110 14.20 3.34 3.40
N TRP A 111 13.35 4.33 3.16
CA TRP A 111 13.85 5.60 2.64
C TRP A 111 14.57 6.43 3.71
N GLY A 112 14.24 6.25 5.00
CA GLY A 112 14.98 6.86 6.11
C GLY A 112 16.44 6.37 6.14
N THR A 113 16.67 5.06 5.97
CA THR A 113 18.03 4.49 5.87
C THR A 113 18.77 4.94 4.61
N ALA A 114 18.04 5.26 3.53
CA ALA A 114 18.62 5.84 2.31
C ALA A 114 18.91 7.36 2.43
N GLY A 115 18.63 7.97 3.59
CA GLY A 115 18.90 9.39 3.85
C GLY A 115 17.81 10.36 3.35
N PHE A 116 16.62 9.86 2.97
CA PHE A 116 15.51 10.73 2.60
C PHE A 116 14.82 11.28 3.85
N GLY A 117 14.72 12.62 3.91
CA GLY A 117 14.15 13.33 5.05
C GLY A 117 12.63 13.57 4.98
N THR A 118 12.15 14.44 5.86
CA THR A 118 10.72 14.74 6.07
C THR A 118 9.99 15.22 4.82
N PHE A 119 10.61 16.07 3.99
CA PHE A 119 9.98 16.54 2.75
C PHE A 119 9.67 15.40 1.77
N PHE A 120 10.53 14.37 1.75
CA PHE A 120 10.29 13.19 0.93
C PHE A 120 9.08 12.39 1.46
N THR A 121 8.97 12.21 2.78
CA THR A 121 7.79 11.54 3.37
C THR A 121 6.49 12.28 3.10
N LEU A 122 6.50 13.61 3.16
CA LEU A 122 5.33 14.44 2.83
C LEU A 122 4.95 14.30 1.36
N GLY A 123 5.93 14.37 0.45
CA GLY A 123 5.72 14.13 -0.98
C GLY A 123 5.13 12.75 -1.25
N MET A 124 5.66 11.71 -0.60
CA MET A 124 5.14 10.34 -0.72
C MET A 124 3.74 10.18 -0.15
N ALA A 125 3.39 10.88 0.94
CA ALA A 125 2.04 10.82 1.49
C ALA A 125 1.01 11.50 0.59
N ILE A 126 1.37 12.62 -0.05
CA ILE A 126 0.53 13.28 -1.07
C ILE A 126 0.35 12.36 -2.27
N LEU A 127 1.45 11.78 -2.77
CA LEU A 127 1.43 10.85 -3.89
C LEU A 127 0.59 9.60 -3.57
N PHE A 128 0.77 9.03 -2.38
CA PHE A 128 -0.02 7.90 -1.90
C PHE A 128 -1.51 8.24 -1.88
N THR A 129 -1.88 9.38 -1.29
CA THR A 129 -3.28 9.84 -1.24
C THR A 129 -3.89 10.02 -2.64
N GLY A 130 -3.14 10.66 -3.55
CA GLY A 130 -3.55 10.80 -4.95
C GLY A 130 -3.70 9.45 -5.65
N SER A 131 -2.79 8.50 -5.40
CA SER A 131 -2.84 7.17 -5.98
C SER A 131 -3.99 6.32 -5.43
N VAL A 132 -4.35 6.44 -4.14
CA VAL A 132 -5.54 5.81 -3.56
C VAL A 132 -6.80 6.36 -4.21
N PHE A 133 -6.88 7.69 -4.38
CA PHE A 133 -8.00 8.32 -5.09
C PHE A 133 -8.13 7.82 -6.53
N LEU A 134 -7.02 7.79 -7.28
CA LEU A 134 -7.00 7.24 -8.63
C LEU A 134 -7.39 5.76 -8.66
N GLY A 135 -6.94 4.96 -7.68
CA GLY A 135 -7.32 3.55 -7.55
C GLY A 135 -8.82 3.35 -7.38
N VAL A 136 -9.47 4.19 -6.58
CA VAL A 136 -10.95 4.19 -6.43
C VAL A 136 -11.63 4.54 -7.76
N LEU A 137 -11.18 5.58 -8.45
CA LEU A 137 -11.74 6.00 -9.73
C LEU A 137 -11.59 4.93 -10.81
N LEU A 138 -10.40 4.34 -10.93
CA LEU A 138 -10.11 3.26 -11.86
C LEU A 138 -11.01 2.06 -11.59
N TYR A 139 -11.14 1.65 -10.33
CA TYR A 139 -11.99 0.54 -9.94
C TYR A 139 -13.47 0.78 -10.29
N ASN A 140 -13.99 1.98 -9.99
CA ASN A 140 -15.37 2.33 -10.32
C ASN A 140 -15.61 2.38 -11.83
N THR A 141 -14.63 2.84 -12.60
CA THR A 141 -14.70 2.83 -14.07
C THR A 141 -14.73 1.39 -14.57
N ILE A 142 -13.84 0.52 -14.07
CA ILE A 142 -13.77 -0.90 -14.42
C ILE A 142 -15.10 -1.61 -14.13
N LEU A 143 -15.74 -1.33 -12.99
CA LEU A 143 -17.06 -1.87 -12.67
C LEU A 143 -18.16 -1.44 -13.65
N GLY A 144 -18.06 -0.25 -14.24
CA GLY A 144 -18.99 0.20 -15.28
C GLY A 144 -18.88 -0.61 -16.58
N TRP A 145 -17.72 -1.21 -16.83
CA TRP A 145 -17.44 -2.00 -18.04
C TRP A 145 -17.53 -3.52 -17.81
N LEU A 146 -17.16 -4.01 -16.62
CA LEU A 146 -17.19 -5.42 -16.29
C LEU A 146 -18.53 -5.84 -15.68
N ARG A 147 -19.20 -6.77 -16.37
CA ARG A 147 -20.42 -7.42 -15.89
C ARG A 147 -20.17 -8.30 -14.64
N ASN A 148 -18.94 -8.76 -14.41
CA ASN A 148 -18.59 -9.66 -13.32
C ASN A 148 -17.82 -8.96 -12.19
N VAL A 149 -18.58 -8.50 -11.19
CA VAL A 149 -18.10 -7.71 -10.04
C VAL A 149 -17.07 -8.48 -9.20
N TYR A 150 -17.09 -9.81 -9.20
CA TYR A 150 -16.18 -10.63 -8.39
C TYR A 150 -14.75 -10.63 -8.91
N ILE A 151 -14.56 -10.58 -10.24
CA ILE A 151 -13.23 -10.58 -10.86
C ILE A 151 -12.58 -9.19 -10.71
N ALA A 152 -13.38 -8.12 -10.76
CA ALA A 152 -12.90 -6.76 -10.64
C ALA A 152 -12.15 -6.51 -9.32
N ALA A 153 -12.57 -7.16 -8.22
CA ALA A 153 -11.94 -7.01 -6.90
C ALA A 153 -10.48 -7.52 -6.84
N PHE A 154 -10.06 -8.37 -7.77
CA PHE A 154 -8.71 -8.95 -7.81
C PHE A 154 -7.77 -8.21 -8.77
N LEU A 155 -8.27 -7.39 -9.69
CA LEU A 155 -7.43 -6.61 -10.62
C LEU A 155 -6.35 -5.76 -9.92
N PRO A 156 -6.67 -5.03 -8.83
CA PRO A 156 -5.68 -4.20 -8.14
C PRO A 156 -4.55 -5.01 -7.49
N LEU A 157 -4.81 -6.28 -7.14
CA LEU A 157 -3.81 -7.18 -6.55
C LEU A 157 -2.80 -7.68 -7.57
N ILE A 158 -3.19 -7.85 -8.83
CA ILE A 158 -2.29 -8.30 -9.91
C ILE A 158 -1.18 -7.27 -10.13
N SER A 159 -1.56 -5.99 -10.23
CA SER A 159 -0.62 -4.87 -10.37
C SER A 159 0.33 -4.76 -9.17
N PHE A 160 -0.18 -5.00 -7.96
CA PHE A 160 0.62 -4.97 -6.74
C PHE A 160 1.62 -6.14 -6.66
N LEU A 161 1.21 -7.34 -7.10
CA LEU A 161 2.10 -8.51 -7.17
C LEU A 161 3.25 -8.27 -8.15
N PHE A 162 2.96 -7.70 -9.33
CA PHE A 162 3.99 -7.39 -10.32
C PHE A 162 5.08 -6.47 -9.76
N ILE A 163 4.69 -5.45 -9.00
CA ILE A 163 5.64 -4.51 -8.41
C ILE A 163 6.35 -5.04 -7.17
N ALA A 164 5.71 -5.91 -6.39
CA ALA A 164 6.38 -6.66 -5.34
C ALA A 164 7.53 -7.52 -5.89
N VAL A 165 7.32 -8.15 -7.05
CA VAL A 165 8.35 -8.95 -7.73
C VAL A 165 9.44 -8.05 -8.33
N LEU A 166 9.08 -6.93 -8.96
CA LEU A 166 10.08 -5.99 -9.50
C LEU A 166 10.98 -5.41 -8.41
N LYS A 167 10.47 -5.23 -7.19
CA LYS A 167 11.27 -4.72 -6.07
C LYS A 167 12.38 -5.69 -5.61
N LEU A 168 12.30 -6.98 -5.98
CA LEU A 168 13.29 -7.99 -5.66
C LEU A 168 14.44 -8.07 -6.69
N ILE A 169 14.31 -7.42 -7.85
CA ILE A 169 15.26 -7.44 -8.98
C ILE A 169 16.15 -6.21 -8.93
#